data_AF-A0A9E0MSQ5-F1
#
_entry.id   AF-A0A9E0MSQ5-F1
#
_cell.length_a   1.000
_cell.length_b   1.000
_cell.length_c   1.000
_cell.angle_alpha   90.00
_cell.angle_beta   90.00
_cell.angle_gamma   90.00
#
_symmetry.space_group_name_H-M   'P 1'
#
loop_
_entity.id
_entity.type
_entity.pdbx_description
1 polymer ?
#
loop_
_entity_poly.entity_id
_entity_poly.type
_entity_poly.pdbx_seq_one_letter_code
_entity_poly.pdbx_strand_id
1 'polypeptide(L)'
;MLLLLAPAPAHGQSVLRFNENRGQWPSQVVFRAETRDAVLWCENGSLLIDRFDAPAIAKGHAGHGAAGGPPASRTIRHHVLRLRFMETTGPVRSEGLGVQRGTSNYFLGNDPAQWAANVHAFSAVVQHGLYPGIDLRWRQGGEVLKYDLVVAPGADPARVLFTYDGAHGMRLVDGRLVVATSLGDLIDEVPLAYQLVNGVQQRVDCRYHLKNNRVSLAVGRYDPGLELVIDPALSFSSYSGSTADNFGYSATFDGKGFLYSGSSAFGQGYPTTTGAFDETWNGGTGNQNAGTDIALTKWDTTGSFLIWSTYLGGSGDDLPHSLIVNDADELIVLGTTGSPDFPTGTGAFQGAFGGGTPFIPQGIGTSYPQGTDMVLARLAADGDQLLASTYVGGSSNDGINNAAGLHFNYADDMRGEVELTPAGNILVASCTQSTDFPTTAGAYRTTFSGGTHDAVLFEMDQGLGNLNWSTFLGGTAADAAYSVEVDASGNLLLAGGSTSTDLPTSPTAAMASYQGGTADGFAAKFNANGSALLACTYYGSTAYDQFYFVGLDHADNVYLFGQTSAPSGVLISAAGYFQNTGGQLLTKLSN
;
A
#
# COMPACT_ATOMS: atom_id res chain seq x y z
N MET A 1 1.90 7.81 -8.06
CA MET A 1 2.85 6.82 -7.49
C MET A 1 3.84 6.45 -8.59
N LEU A 2 5.14 6.55 -8.29
CA LEU A 2 6.29 5.97 -8.99
C LEU A 2 6.00 4.99 -10.15
N LEU A 3 6.27 5.39 -11.40
CA LEU A 3 6.27 4.48 -12.56
C LEU A 3 7.68 4.12 -13.04
N LEU A 4 8.42 3.46 -12.16
CA LEU A 4 9.25 2.34 -12.59
C LEU A 4 8.78 1.17 -11.74
N LEU A 5 7.88 0.34 -12.30
CA LEU A 5 7.51 -1.02 -11.88
C LEU A 5 6.37 -1.14 -10.80
N ALA A 6 5.17 -1.63 -11.17
CA ALA A 6 4.29 -2.60 -10.42
C ALA A 6 2.79 -2.57 -10.83
N PRO A 7 2.10 -3.74 -10.88
CA PRO A 7 0.72 -3.93 -10.41
C PRO A 7 0.69 -4.42 -8.93
N ALA A 8 -0.35 -4.06 -8.15
CA ALA A 8 -0.53 -4.31 -6.70
C ALA A 8 -1.30 -5.62 -6.35
N PRO A 9 -1.44 -6.05 -5.07
CA PRO A 9 -0.70 -5.69 -3.85
C PRO A 9 0.10 -6.87 -3.22
N ALA A 10 0.96 -6.51 -2.24
CA ALA A 10 1.45 -7.27 -1.07
C ALA A 10 2.63 -6.47 -0.47
N HIS A 11 2.42 -5.88 0.70
CA HIS A 11 3.21 -4.78 1.27
C HIS A 11 4.49 -5.20 2.02
N GLY A 12 5.67 -4.81 1.52
CA GLY A 12 6.92 -4.86 2.28
C GLY A 12 8.14 -4.29 1.54
N GLN A 13 8.73 -3.19 2.05
CA GLN A 13 9.92 -2.54 1.47
C GLN A 13 11.10 -3.52 1.34
N SER A 14 11.32 -4.06 0.13
CA SER A 14 12.63 -4.64 -0.19
C SER A 14 13.67 -3.51 -0.22
N VAL A 15 14.68 -3.57 0.65
CA VAL A 15 15.79 -2.61 0.61
C VAL A 15 16.62 -2.93 -0.62
N LEU A 16 16.69 -2.01 -1.58
CA LEU A 16 17.49 -2.19 -2.80
C LEU A 16 18.97 -2.40 -2.41
N ARG A 17 19.57 -3.49 -2.88
CA ARG A 17 20.96 -3.88 -2.53
C ARG A 17 21.86 -3.86 -3.75
N PHE A 18 22.78 -2.89 -3.82
CA PHE A 18 23.81 -2.86 -4.86
C PHE A 18 24.98 -3.74 -4.44
N ASN A 19 25.05 -4.96 -4.96
CA ASN A 19 26.14 -5.89 -4.71
C ASN A 19 27.33 -5.54 -5.60
N GLU A 20 28.52 -5.41 -5.03
CA GLU A 20 29.74 -5.11 -5.80
C GLU A 20 30.17 -6.29 -6.69
N ASN A 21 30.73 -6.00 -7.86
CA ASN A 21 31.36 -7.02 -8.69
C ASN A 21 32.79 -7.29 -8.21
N ARG A 22 33.04 -8.50 -7.71
CA ARG A 22 34.37 -9.03 -7.34
C ARG A 22 34.92 -10.04 -8.36
N GLY A 23 34.30 -10.13 -9.53
CA GLY A 23 34.66 -11.06 -10.60
C GLY A 23 33.56 -12.09 -10.94
N GLN A 24 32.48 -12.13 -10.15
CA GLN A 24 31.36 -13.05 -10.39
C GLN A 24 30.49 -12.67 -11.59
N TRP A 25 30.62 -11.45 -12.12
CA TRP A 25 29.90 -10.97 -13.30
C TRP A 25 30.87 -10.38 -14.34
N PRO A 26 30.43 -10.21 -15.60
CA PRO A 26 31.24 -9.57 -16.64
C PRO A 26 31.88 -8.26 -16.18
N SER A 27 33.12 -8.00 -16.58
CA SER A 27 33.95 -6.93 -16.02
C SER A 27 33.42 -5.51 -16.25
N GLN A 28 32.49 -5.32 -17.20
CA GLN A 28 31.81 -4.04 -17.41
C GLN A 28 30.78 -3.71 -16.32
N VAL A 29 30.29 -4.73 -15.60
CA VAL A 29 29.37 -4.56 -14.48
C VAL A 29 30.17 -4.19 -13.24
N VAL A 30 29.85 -3.05 -12.64
CA VAL A 30 30.48 -2.59 -11.39
C VAL A 30 29.65 -2.97 -10.17
N PHE A 31 28.33 -2.93 -10.29
CA PHE A 31 27.38 -3.33 -9.25
C PHE A 31 26.17 -4.02 -9.88
N ARG A 32 25.50 -4.88 -9.11
CA ARG A 32 24.23 -5.51 -9.49
C ARG A 32 23.21 -5.35 -8.39
N ALA A 33 21.98 -4.98 -8.76
CA ALA A 33 20.83 -4.94 -7.87
C ALA A 33 19.65 -5.68 -8.50
N GLU A 34 18.63 -5.97 -7.72
CA GLU A 34 17.39 -6.60 -8.17
C GLU A 34 16.21 -5.82 -7.59
N THR A 35 15.19 -5.64 -8.41
CA THR A 35 13.85 -5.19 -8.02
C THR A 35 12.86 -6.35 -8.23
N ARG A 36 11.58 -6.14 -7.90
CA ARG A 36 10.52 -7.17 -8.03
C ARG A 36 10.43 -7.79 -9.43
N ASP A 37 10.68 -7.02 -10.47
CA ASP A 37 10.44 -7.40 -11.88
C ASP A 37 11.61 -7.00 -12.79
N ALA A 38 12.78 -6.66 -12.24
CA ALA A 38 13.97 -6.38 -13.02
C ALA A 38 15.29 -6.75 -12.32
N VAL A 39 16.27 -7.13 -13.13
CA VAL A 39 17.67 -7.18 -12.71
C VAL A 39 18.39 -5.94 -13.24
N LEU A 40 19.08 -5.26 -12.35
CA LEU A 40 19.80 -4.02 -12.61
C LEU A 40 21.30 -4.30 -12.65
N TRP A 41 21.93 -4.00 -13.79
CA TRP A 41 23.36 -4.18 -14.01
C TRP A 41 23.99 -2.80 -14.20
N CYS A 42 24.59 -2.27 -13.13
CA CYS A 42 25.24 -0.97 -13.15
C CYS A 42 26.58 -1.10 -13.90
N GLU A 43 26.76 -0.29 -14.93
CA GLU A 43 27.96 -0.15 -15.73
C GLU A 43 28.48 1.29 -15.57
N ASN A 44 29.76 1.57 -15.85
CA ASN A 44 30.26 2.95 -15.80
C ASN A 44 29.61 3.78 -16.92
N GLY A 45 28.75 4.75 -16.58
CA GLY A 45 28.01 5.59 -17.53
C GLY A 45 26.72 5.00 -18.09
N SER A 46 26.30 3.82 -17.62
CA SER A 46 25.04 3.19 -18.04
C SER A 46 24.44 2.28 -16.98
N LEU A 47 23.16 1.97 -17.17
CA LEU A 47 22.43 0.97 -16.41
C LEU A 47 21.72 0.04 -17.39
N LEU A 48 22.07 -1.24 -17.38
CA LEU A 48 21.33 -2.25 -18.11
C LEU A 48 20.23 -2.83 -17.22
N ILE A 49 19.01 -2.78 -17.72
CA ILE A 49 17.78 -3.15 -17.03
C ILE A 49 17.22 -4.37 -17.76
N ASP A 50 17.29 -5.52 -17.13
CA ASP A 50 16.69 -6.76 -17.63
C ASP A 50 15.33 -6.95 -16.93
N ARG A 51 14.26 -6.48 -17.58
CA ARG A 51 12.90 -6.62 -17.06
C ARG A 51 12.33 -8.00 -17.38
N PHE A 52 11.53 -8.54 -16.48
CA PHE A 52 10.87 -9.82 -16.65
C PHE A 52 9.41 -9.80 -16.19
N ASP A 53 8.61 -10.73 -16.73
CA ASP A 53 7.19 -10.91 -16.41
C ASP A 53 7.01 -11.52 -15.01
N ALA A 54 7.09 -10.68 -13.96
CA ALA A 54 7.01 -11.11 -12.56
C ALA A 54 5.71 -11.88 -12.21
N PRO A 55 4.51 -11.47 -12.69
CA PRO A 55 3.28 -12.26 -12.49
C PRO A 55 3.35 -13.68 -13.06
N ALA A 56 4.03 -13.87 -14.19
CA ALA A 56 4.23 -15.20 -14.78
C ALA A 56 5.14 -16.09 -13.89
N ILE A 57 6.15 -15.50 -13.23
CA ILE A 57 6.99 -16.22 -12.25
C ILE A 57 6.13 -16.64 -11.05
N ALA A 58 5.35 -15.73 -10.47
CA ALA A 58 4.49 -16.02 -9.31
C ALA A 58 3.49 -17.15 -9.60
N LYS A 59 2.82 -17.11 -10.77
CA LYS A 59 1.90 -18.17 -11.23
C LYS A 59 2.59 -19.53 -11.41
N GLY A 60 3.85 -19.53 -11.84
CA GLY A 60 4.64 -20.76 -11.99
C GLY A 60 4.98 -21.43 -10.65
N HIS A 61 5.20 -20.64 -9.60
CA HIS A 61 5.51 -21.13 -8.25
C HIS A 61 4.27 -21.67 -7.52
N ALA A 62 3.07 -21.13 -7.79
CA ALA A 62 1.80 -21.63 -7.24
C ALA A 62 1.35 -23.00 -7.82
N GLY A 63 1.95 -23.45 -8.93
CA GLY A 63 1.52 -24.65 -9.67
C GLY A 63 1.90 -26.01 -9.05
N HIS A 64 2.50 -26.05 -7.85
CA HIS A 64 2.89 -27.32 -7.22
C HIS A 64 1.71 -28.16 -6.69
N GLY A 65 0.48 -27.63 -6.66
CA GLY A 65 -0.71 -28.32 -6.12
C GLY A 65 -1.70 -28.92 -7.13
N ALA A 66 -1.65 -28.57 -8.41
CA ALA A 66 -2.68 -29.00 -9.38
C ALA A 66 -2.20 -30.19 -10.23
N ALA A 67 -2.51 -31.41 -9.78
CA ALA A 67 -2.38 -32.60 -10.60
C ALA A 67 -3.38 -32.55 -11.78
N GLY A 68 -2.91 -32.29 -13.00
CA GLY A 68 -3.66 -32.64 -14.23
C GLY A 68 -3.66 -31.65 -15.40
N GLY A 69 -3.10 -30.44 -15.27
CA GLY A 69 -3.02 -29.49 -16.39
C GLY A 69 -1.77 -29.67 -17.26
N PRO A 70 -1.78 -29.30 -18.56
CA PRO A 70 -0.55 -29.19 -19.34
C PRO A 70 0.37 -28.17 -18.65
N PRO A 71 1.70 -28.42 -18.58
CA PRO A 71 2.61 -27.54 -17.87
C PRO A 71 2.50 -26.13 -18.43
N ALA A 72 2.23 -25.16 -17.57
CA ALA A 72 2.33 -23.75 -17.92
C ALA A 72 3.70 -23.50 -18.57
N SER A 73 3.72 -22.69 -19.63
CA SER A 73 4.96 -22.29 -20.30
C SER A 73 6.01 -21.87 -19.25
N ARG A 74 7.12 -22.62 -19.16
CA ARG A 74 8.27 -22.27 -18.31
C ARG A 74 9.08 -21.09 -18.86
N THR A 75 8.65 -20.49 -19.97
CA THR A 75 9.32 -19.36 -20.59
C THR A 75 8.82 -18.07 -19.93
N ILE A 76 9.71 -17.39 -19.22
CA ILE A 76 9.48 -16.03 -18.73
C ILE A 76 9.85 -15.06 -19.83
N ARG A 77 8.99 -14.09 -20.12
CA ARG A 77 9.29 -13.04 -21.08
C ARG A 77 10.21 -12.02 -20.44
N HIS A 78 11.27 -11.65 -21.15
CA HIS A 78 12.19 -10.59 -20.75
C HIS A 78 12.20 -9.46 -21.78
N HIS A 79 12.50 -8.25 -21.32
CA HIS A 79 12.80 -7.11 -22.18
C HIS A 79 14.00 -6.36 -21.60
N VAL A 80 15.11 -6.33 -22.35
CA VAL A 80 16.35 -5.70 -21.91
C VAL A 80 16.45 -4.28 -22.47
N LEU A 81 16.67 -3.31 -21.59
CA LEU A 81 16.92 -1.91 -21.90
C LEU A 81 18.31 -1.52 -21.39
N ARG A 82 18.95 -0.55 -22.02
CA ARG A 82 20.13 0.12 -21.45
C ARG A 82 19.91 1.62 -21.42
N LEU A 83 19.77 2.17 -20.22
CA LEU A 83 19.87 3.60 -19.98
C LEU A 83 21.35 3.98 -20.10
N ARG A 84 21.70 4.71 -21.17
CA ARG A 84 23.08 5.06 -21.49
C ARG A 84 23.24 6.57 -21.54
N PHE A 85 24.10 7.09 -20.68
CA PHE A 85 24.56 8.47 -20.76
C PHE A 85 25.59 8.60 -21.89
N MET A 86 25.38 9.58 -22.76
CA MET A 86 26.10 9.77 -24.01
C MET A 86 27.16 10.86 -23.83
N GLU A 87 28.23 10.81 -24.63
CA GLU A 87 29.21 11.91 -24.68
C GLU A 87 29.90 12.20 -23.33
N THR A 88 30.03 11.18 -22.49
CA THR A 88 30.78 11.23 -21.23
C THR A 88 32.25 11.57 -21.50
N THR A 89 32.83 12.50 -20.73
CA THR A 89 34.11 13.15 -21.06
C THR A 89 35.35 12.52 -20.43
N GLY A 90 35.22 11.48 -19.61
CA GLY A 90 36.32 10.83 -18.90
C GLY A 90 35.97 9.42 -18.41
N PRO A 91 36.92 8.69 -17.80
CA PRO A 91 36.62 7.38 -17.21
C PRO A 91 35.71 7.57 -16.00
N VAL A 92 34.43 7.25 -16.19
CA VAL A 92 33.44 7.26 -15.11
C VAL A 92 33.87 6.23 -14.06
N ARG A 93 33.97 6.67 -12.80
CA ARG A 93 34.37 5.80 -11.68
C ARG A 93 33.18 5.58 -10.76
N SER A 94 32.82 4.31 -10.57
CA SER A 94 31.75 3.95 -9.64
C SER A 94 32.27 3.67 -8.23
N GLU A 95 31.52 4.09 -7.23
CA GLU A 95 31.75 3.90 -5.80
C GLU A 95 30.45 3.51 -5.10
N GLY A 96 30.50 2.52 -4.22
CA GLY A 96 29.36 2.13 -3.39
C GLY A 96 29.30 2.97 -2.12
N LEU A 97 28.12 3.48 -1.77
CA LEU A 97 27.87 4.23 -0.53
C LEU A 97 26.91 3.48 0.39
N GLY A 98 27.09 3.67 1.70
CA GLY A 98 26.22 3.09 2.72
C GLY A 98 26.27 1.57 2.72
N VAL A 99 27.40 1.00 3.15
CA VAL A 99 27.57 -0.45 3.29
C VAL A 99 26.42 -1.03 4.12
N GLN A 100 25.72 -2.00 3.56
CA GLN A 100 24.63 -2.70 4.22
C GLN A 100 25.15 -3.87 5.05
N ARG A 101 24.42 -4.24 6.11
CA ARG A 101 24.78 -5.38 6.95
C ARG A 101 24.70 -6.71 6.19
N GLY A 102 25.67 -7.59 6.45
CA GLY A 102 25.77 -8.91 5.82
C GLY A 102 26.55 -8.92 4.51
N THR A 103 26.83 -10.12 4.02
CA THR A 103 27.53 -10.36 2.75
C THR A 103 26.88 -11.52 2.00
N SER A 104 27.10 -11.54 0.68
CA SER A 104 26.62 -12.62 -0.20
C SER A 104 27.80 -13.43 -0.74
N ASN A 105 27.56 -14.72 -1.00
CA ASN A 105 28.50 -15.59 -1.69
C ASN A 105 27.86 -16.07 -2.99
N TYR A 106 28.60 -15.97 -4.09
CA TYR A 106 28.17 -16.35 -5.43
C TYR A 106 29.07 -17.50 -5.89
N PHE A 107 28.48 -18.69 -6.08
CA PHE A 107 29.15 -19.87 -6.65
C PHE A 107 28.46 -20.21 -7.96
N LEU A 108 28.70 -19.38 -8.98
CA LEU A 108 27.99 -19.44 -10.25
C LEU A 108 28.61 -20.51 -11.16
N GLY A 109 27.80 -21.52 -11.53
CA GLY A 109 28.24 -22.59 -12.41
C GLY A 109 29.41 -23.41 -11.87
N ASN A 110 30.14 -24.05 -12.78
CA ASN A 110 31.29 -24.91 -12.46
C ASN A 110 32.65 -24.23 -12.69
N ASP A 111 32.68 -22.91 -12.95
CA ASP A 111 33.90 -22.13 -13.14
C ASP A 111 34.24 -21.35 -11.86
N PRO A 112 35.28 -21.76 -11.10
CA PRO A 112 35.69 -21.05 -9.89
C PRO A 112 36.13 -19.60 -10.13
N ALA A 113 36.47 -19.22 -11.36
CA ALA A 113 36.78 -17.82 -11.69
C ALA A 113 35.54 -16.91 -11.62
N GLN A 114 34.33 -17.47 -11.70
CA GLN A 114 33.06 -16.77 -11.53
C GLN A 114 32.53 -16.83 -10.09
N TRP A 115 33.32 -17.39 -9.16
CA TRP A 115 32.94 -17.48 -7.76
C TRP A 115 33.45 -16.26 -7.00
N ALA A 116 32.61 -15.71 -6.14
CA ALA A 116 32.96 -14.60 -5.26
C ALA A 116 32.40 -14.83 -3.86
N ALA A 117 33.24 -14.67 -2.85
CA ALA A 117 32.83 -14.74 -1.46
C ALA A 117 32.87 -13.35 -0.81
N ASN A 118 32.07 -13.18 0.25
CA ASN A 118 31.98 -11.97 1.06
C ASN A 118 31.68 -10.70 0.26
N VAL A 119 30.85 -10.80 -0.78
CA VAL A 119 30.43 -9.65 -1.60
C VAL A 119 29.61 -8.70 -0.75
N HIS A 120 30.03 -7.43 -0.65
CA HIS A 120 29.30 -6.40 0.08
C HIS A 120 28.15 -5.82 -0.76
N ALA A 121 27.10 -5.42 -0.05
CA ALA A 121 25.99 -4.66 -0.60
C ALA A 121 26.04 -3.20 -0.11
N PHE A 122 25.58 -2.29 -0.94
CA PHE A 122 25.56 -0.84 -0.70
C PHE A 122 24.14 -0.31 -0.89
N SER A 123 23.77 0.77 -0.19
CA SER A 123 22.47 1.42 -0.33
C SER A 123 22.40 2.38 -1.53
N ALA A 124 23.54 2.79 -2.06
CA ALA A 124 23.64 3.62 -3.25
C ALA A 124 24.94 3.34 -4.02
N VAL A 125 24.95 3.72 -5.30
CA VAL A 125 26.15 3.73 -6.15
C VAL A 125 26.31 5.13 -6.76
N VAL A 126 27.45 5.77 -6.53
CA VAL A 126 27.81 7.04 -7.15
C VAL A 126 28.78 6.78 -8.30
N GLN A 127 28.50 7.39 -9.44
CA GLN A 127 29.35 7.40 -10.62
C GLN A 127 29.94 8.79 -10.79
N HIS A 128 31.21 8.92 -10.43
CA HIS A 128 31.92 10.18 -10.44
C HIS A 128 32.40 10.57 -11.84
N GLY A 129 32.30 11.87 -12.13
CA GLY A 129 32.79 12.46 -13.37
C GLY A 129 32.06 11.94 -14.60
N LEU A 130 30.75 11.72 -14.50
CA LEU A 130 29.90 11.36 -15.64
C LEU A 130 30.04 12.41 -16.76
N TYR A 131 30.01 13.68 -16.36
CA TYR A 131 30.42 14.84 -17.17
C TYR A 131 31.34 15.74 -16.31
N PRO A 132 31.98 16.78 -16.87
CA PRO A 132 32.82 17.68 -16.09
C PRO A 132 32.00 18.36 -14.98
N GLY A 133 32.26 17.99 -13.72
CA GLY A 133 31.55 18.50 -12.55
C GLY A 133 30.13 17.93 -12.35
N ILE A 134 29.77 16.81 -12.99
CA ILE A 134 28.48 16.15 -12.82
C ILE A 134 28.67 14.69 -12.44
N ASP A 135 28.13 14.32 -11.29
CA ASP A 135 28.09 12.94 -10.80
C ASP A 135 26.68 12.36 -10.94
N LEU A 136 26.58 11.04 -11.06
CA LEU A 136 25.31 10.30 -11.10
C LEU A 136 25.20 9.39 -9.90
N ARG A 137 24.11 9.48 -9.14
CA ARG A 137 23.89 8.67 -7.94
C ARG A 137 22.67 7.78 -8.09
N TRP A 138 22.87 6.47 -8.20
CA TRP A 138 21.82 5.46 -8.08
C TRP A 138 21.48 5.21 -6.62
N ARG A 139 20.21 5.22 -6.25
CA ARG A 139 19.75 4.97 -4.86
C ARG A 139 18.33 4.43 -4.82
N GLN A 140 17.93 3.99 -3.64
CA GLN A 140 16.54 3.64 -3.36
C GLN A 140 15.65 4.88 -3.22
N GLY A 141 14.42 4.80 -3.72
CA GLY A 141 13.37 5.79 -3.47
C GLY A 141 12.02 5.16 -3.20
N GLY A 142 11.86 4.45 -2.08
CA GLY A 142 10.73 3.54 -1.85
C GLY A 142 11.06 2.15 -2.42
N GLU A 143 10.15 1.50 -3.13
CA GLU A 143 10.37 0.16 -3.72
C GLU A 143 11.12 0.16 -5.06
N VAL A 144 11.59 1.31 -5.48
CA VAL A 144 12.08 1.54 -6.85
C VAL A 144 13.50 2.11 -6.87
N LEU A 145 14.14 1.95 -8.02
CA LEU A 145 15.40 2.61 -8.32
C LEU A 145 15.15 4.09 -8.65
N LYS A 146 15.93 4.98 -8.01
CA LYS A 146 16.06 6.38 -8.38
C LYS A 146 17.48 6.70 -8.80
N TYR A 147 17.63 7.79 -9.54
CA TYR A 147 18.92 8.41 -9.78
C TYR A 147 18.89 9.91 -9.54
N ASP A 148 19.99 10.45 -9.04
CA ASP A 148 20.22 11.89 -8.96
C ASP A 148 21.37 12.27 -9.88
N LEU A 149 21.24 13.40 -10.58
CA LEU A 149 22.37 14.08 -11.20
C LEU A 149 22.81 15.21 -10.28
N VAL A 150 24.02 15.10 -9.73
CA VAL A 150 24.61 16.06 -8.81
C VAL A 150 25.55 16.97 -9.61
N VAL A 151 25.12 18.21 -9.81
CA VAL A 151 25.83 19.21 -10.62
C VAL A 151 26.57 20.15 -9.67
N ALA A 152 27.90 20.05 -9.68
CA ALA A 152 28.76 20.89 -8.84
C ALA A 152 28.67 22.38 -9.25
N PRO A 153 28.99 23.32 -8.33
CA PRO A 153 29.05 24.75 -8.66
C PRO A 153 29.88 25.03 -9.93
N GLY A 154 29.30 25.81 -10.84
CA GLY A 154 29.89 26.17 -12.13
C GLY A 154 29.85 25.09 -13.22
N ALA A 155 29.36 23.87 -12.93
CA ALA A 155 29.18 22.83 -13.94
C ALA A 155 27.94 23.11 -14.82
N ASP A 156 27.98 22.60 -16.05
CA ASP A 156 26.97 22.85 -17.08
C ASP A 156 25.99 21.66 -17.22
N PRO A 157 24.76 21.75 -16.65
CA PRO A 157 23.78 20.67 -16.72
C PRO A 157 23.27 20.41 -18.15
N ALA A 158 23.45 21.34 -19.10
CA ALA A 158 23.05 21.14 -20.49
C ALA A 158 23.88 20.06 -21.21
N ARG A 159 24.99 19.60 -20.60
CA ARG A 159 25.79 18.48 -21.10
C ARG A 159 25.14 17.13 -20.91
N VAL A 160 24.16 17.02 -20.01
CA VAL A 160 23.50 15.74 -19.74
C VAL A 160 22.69 15.32 -20.96
N LEU A 161 23.11 14.21 -21.57
CA LEU A 161 22.46 13.59 -22.72
C LEU A 161 22.39 12.08 -22.50
N PHE A 162 21.21 11.47 -22.67
CA PHE A 162 21.06 10.03 -22.50
C PHE A 162 20.02 9.43 -23.45
N THR A 163 20.00 8.10 -23.52
CA THR A 163 19.06 7.33 -24.32
C THR A 163 18.73 6.00 -23.64
N TYR A 164 17.65 5.35 -24.07
CA TYR A 164 17.28 3.99 -23.70
C TYR A 164 17.47 3.07 -24.92
N ASP A 165 18.64 2.43 -25.01
CA ASP A 165 18.88 1.44 -26.06
C ASP A 165 18.00 0.19 -25.78
N GLY A 166 17.40 -0.40 -26.83
CA GLY A 166 16.49 -1.55 -26.70
C GLY A 166 15.00 -1.17 -26.63
N ALA A 167 14.67 0.09 -26.39
CA ALA A 167 13.28 0.56 -26.37
C ALA A 167 12.62 0.47 -27.77
N HIS A 168 11.33 0.14 -27.81
CA HIS A 168 10.53 0.19 -29.04
C HIS A 168 10.25 1.62 -29.50
N GLY A 169 10.33 2.59 -28.59
CA GLY A 169 10.18 4.00 -28.88
C GLY A 169 10.22 4.83 -27.61
N MET A 170 10.46 6.14 -27.74
CA MET A 170 10.37 7.09 -26.65
C MET A 170 9.47 8.25 -27.04
N ARG A 171 8.70 8.77 -26.07
CA ARG A 171 7.83 9.94 -26.24
C ARG A 171 7.74 10.73 -24.96
N LEU A 172 7.37 12.01 -25.06
CA LEU A 172 7.02 12.83 -23.90
C LEU A 172 5.50 12.87 -23.76
N VAL A 173 5.00 12.60 -22.55
CA VAL A 173 3.59 12.71 -22.17
C VAL A 173 3.52 13.51 -20.88
N ASP A 174 2.95 14.70 -20.93
CA ASP A 174 2.87 15.65 -19.80
C ASP A 174 4.23 15.92 -19.13
N GLY A 175 5.29 16.02 -19.94
CA GLY A 175 6.65 16.26 -19.45
C GLY A 175 7.40 15.03 -18.94
N ARG A 176 6.73 13.88 -18.79
CA ARG A 176 7.33 12.59 -18.44
C ARG A 176 7.89 11.92 -19.68
N LEU A 177 9.01 11.22 -19.54
CA LEU A 177 9.59 10.42 -20.62
C LEU A 177 9.02 9.00 -20.56
N VAL A 178 8.26 8.63 -21.58
CA VAL A 178 7.69 7.30 -21.72
C VAL A 178 8.52 6.48 -22.70
N VAL A 179 9.06 5.35 -22.22
CA VAL A 179 9.94 4.42 -22.93
C VAL A 179 9.17 3.13 -23.18
N ALA A 180 8.77 2.89 -24.42
CA ALA A 180 7.94 1.75 -24.79
C ALA A 180 8.75 0.44 -24.81
N THR A 181 8.19 -0.63 -24.23
CA THR A 181 8.79 -1.97 -24.17
C THR A 181 7.77 -3.05 -24.53
N SER A 182 8.18 -4.32 -24.62
CA SER A 182 7.27 -5.45 -24.82
C SER A 182 6.56 -5.91 -23.53
N LEU A 183 6.95 -5.37 -22.38
CA LEU A 183 6.40 -5.67 -21.04
C LEU A 183 5.70 -4.44 -20.43
N GLY A 184 5.15 -3.56 -21.27
CA GLY A 184 4.54 -2.29 -20.88
C GLY A 184 5.51 -1.11 -20.93
N ASP A 185 5.00 0.09 -20.76
CA ASP A 185 5.81 1.32 -20.80
C ASP A 185 6.64 1.47 -19.51
N LEU A 186 7.88 1.95 -19.66
CA LEU A 186 8.75 2.41 -18.59
C LEU A 186 8.69 3.95 -18.56
N ILE A 187 8.37 4.56 -17.42
CA ILE A 187 8.19 6.01 -17.33
C ILE A 187 9.31 6.60 -16.46
N ASP A 188 9.93 7.65 -16.97
CA ASP A 188 10.85 8.48 -16.22
C ASP A 188 10.12 9.79 -15.90
N GLU A 189 9.94 10.05 -14.61
CA GLU A 189 9.10 11.15 -14.09
C GLU A 189 9.69 12.52 -14.43
N VAL A 190 8.86 13.56 -14.39
CA VAL A 190 9.33 14.93 -14.60
C VAL A 190 10.48 15.22 -13.64
N PRO A 191 11.66 15.67 -14.13
CA PRO A 191 12.81 15.88 -13.27
C PRO A 191 12.55 17.04 -12.30
N LEU A 192 12.69 16.81 -11.00
CA LEU A 192 12.69 17.86 -9.98
C LEU A 192 14.13 18.33 -9.78
N ALA A 193 14.40 19.60 -10.10
CA ALA A 193 15.69 20.20 -9.79
C ALA A 193 15.58 21.13 -8.57
N TYR A 194 16.62 21.19 -7.75
CA TYR A 194 16.65 22.06 -6.57
C TYR A 194 18.06 22.44 -6.12
N GLN A 195 18.16 23.53 -5.36
CA GLN A 195 19.37 23.98 -4.67
C GLN A 195 19.10 24.12 -3.17
N LEU A 196 20.10 23.91 -2.33
CA LEU A 196 20.01 24.19 -0.90
C LEU A 196 20.54 25.61 -0.62
N VAL A 197 19.64 26.53 -0.26
CA VAL A 197 19.99 27.91 0.11
C VAL A 197 19.72 28.06 1.62
N ASN A 198 20.78 28.26 2.40
CA ASN A 198 20.70 28.35 3.87
C ASN A 198 20.00 27.13 4.53
N GLY A 199 20.19 25.93 3.97
CA GLY A 199 19.57 24.70 4.45
C GLY A 199 18.11 24.49 4.01
N VAL A 200 17.54 25.41 3.23
CA VAL A 200 16.19 25.29 2.67
C VAL A 200 16.28 24.87 1.21
N GLN A 201 15.47 23.87 0.82
CA GLN A 201 15.38 23.42 -0.57
C GLN A 201 14.60 24.43 -1.40
N GLN A 202 15.26 25.00 -2.41
CA GLN A 202 14.68 25.91 -3.38
C GLN A 202 14.56 25.21 -4.74
N ARG A 203 13.32 25.15 -5.27
CA ARG A 203 13.01 24.48 -6.55
C ARG A 203 13.60 25.26 -7.73
N VAL A 204 14.09 24.52 -8.72
CA VAL A 204 14.54 24.99 -10.04
C VAL A 204 13.72 24.24 -11.10
N ASP A 205 13.21 24.96 -12.09
CA ASP A 205 12.49 24.32 -13.19
C ASP A 205 13.42 23.37 -13.97
N CYS A 206 12.97 22.16 -14.25
CA CYS A 206 13.70 21.21 -15.08
C CYS A 206 12.69 20.39 -15.89
N ARG A 207 13.04 20.08 -17.14
CA ARG A 207 12.20 19.26 -18.03
C ARG A 207 13.04 18.46 -19.01
N TYR A 208 12.48 17.34 -19.45
CA TYR A 208 13.06 16.57 -20.56
C TYR A 208 12.83 17.26 -21.90
N HIS A 209 13.84 17.19 -22.76
CA HIS A 209 13.77 17.48 -24.18
C HIS A 209 14.14 16.20 -24.94
N LEU A 210 13.20 15.70 -25.74
CA LEU A 210 13.39 14.49 -26.53
C LEU A 210 13.55 14.83 -28.01
N LYS A 211 14.67 14.44 -28.61
CA LYS A 211 14.92 14.59 -30.06
C LYS A 211 15.69 13.38 -30.58
N ASN A 212 15.17 12.72 -31.62
CA ASN A 212 15.82 11.57 -32.27
C ASN A 212 16.25 10.48 -31.27
N ASN A 213 15.36 10.09 -30.35
CA ASN A 213 15.65 9.14 -29.27
C ASN A 213 16.83 9.54 -28.36
N ARG A 214 17.12 10.83 -28.24
CA ARG A 214 18.06 11.37 -27.27
C ARG A 214 17.33 12.32 -26.33
N VAL A 215 17.58 12.16 -25.05
CA VAL A 215 16.97 12.93 -23.97
C VAL A 215 18.02 13.86 -23.40
N SER A 216 17.74 15.16 -23.42
CA SER A 216 18.54 16.19 -22.76
C SER A 216 17.70 16.90 -21.69
N LEU A 217 18.36 17.60 -20.78
CA LEU A 217 17.70 18.38 -19.73
C LEU A 217 17.66 19.86 -20.10
N ALA A 218 16.50 20.48 -19.94
CA ALA A 218 16.37 21.94 -19.98
C ALA A 218 16.13 22.44 -18.56
N VAL A 219 17.15 23.08 -17.98
CA VAL A 219 17.14 23.64 -16.62
C VAL A 219 16.82 25.14 -16.68
N GLY A 220 15.95 25.60 -15.78
CA GLY A 220 15.56 27.00 -15.59
C GLY A 220 16.67 27.85 -14.97
N ARG A 221 16.32 29.03 -14.45
CA ARG A 221 17.29 29.89 -13.75
C ARG A 221 17.63 29.31 -12.38
N TYR A 222 18.91 29.27 -12.05
CA TYR A 222 19.45 28.82 -10.76
C TYR A 222 20.72 29.63 -10.43
N ASP A 223 21.22 29.55 -9.19
CA ASP A 223 22.49 30.16 -8.79
C ASP A 223 23.66 29.23 -9.17
N PRO A 224 24.51 29.59 -10.15
CA PRO A 224 25.62 28.73 -10.57
C PRO A 224 26.72 28.57 -9.50
N GLY A 225 26.71 29.36 -8.43
CA GLY A 225 27.62 29.24 -7.29
C GLY A 225 27.24 28.13 -6.30
N LEU A 226 26.08 27.50 -6.44
CA LEU A 226 25.58 26.45 -5.56
C LEU A 226 25.43 25.12 -6.32
N GLU A 227 25.52 24.01 -5.59
CA GLU A 227 25.21 22.68 -6.12
C GLU A 227 23.75 22.62 -6.57
N LEU A 228 23.50 22.00 -7.73
CA LEU A 228 22.17 21.72 -8.25
C LEU A 228 21.97 20.20 -8.26
N VAL A 229 20.94 19.74 -7.55
CA VAL A 229 20.53 18.33 -7.58
C VAL A 229 19.32 18.20 -8.49
N ILE A 230 19.39 17.29 -9.46
CA ILE A 230 18.27 16.93 -10.32
C ILE A 230 17.85 15.49 -9.97
N ASP A 231 16.70 15.35 -9.31
CA ASP A 231 16.10 14.12 -8.80
C ASP A 231 14.70 13.95 -9.41
N PRO A 232 14.32 12.82 -10.00
CA PRO A 232 12.91 12.53 -10.24
C PRO A 232 12.20 12.23 -8.88
N ALA A 233 11.52 13.22 -8.28
CA ALA A 233 10.83 13.06 -6.99
C ALA A 233 9.60 13.96 -6.75
N LEU A 234 8.76 13.49 -5.80
CA LEU A 234 7.38 13.88 -5.49
C LEU A 234 6.46 13.94 -6.73
N SER A 235 5.66 12.89 -6.93
CA SER A 235 4.65 12.81 -8.00
C SER A 235 3.75 14.05 -7.98
N PHE A 236 3.16 14.32 -6.81
CA PHE A 236 2.45 15.56 -6.46
C PHE A 236 2.08 15.60 -4.97
N SER A 237 1.64 16.76 -4.51
CA SER A 237 0.85 16.96 -3.29
C SER A 237 -0.09 18.13 -3.56
N SER A 238 -1.35 18.01 -3.17
CA SER A 238 -2.38 19.02 -3.40
C SER A 238 -3.39 19.02 -2.24
N TYR A 239 -4.23 20.05 -2.17
CA TYR A 239 -5.40 20.08 -1.31
C TYR A 239 -6.59 19.41 -2.03
N SER A 240 -7.54 18.87 -1.27
CA SER A 240 -8.78 18.28 -1.83
C SER A 240 -9.53 19.25 -2.74
N GLY A 241 -9.44 20.56 -2.47
CA GLY A 241 -10.21 21.60 -3.15
C GLY A 241 -11.60 21.81 -2.54
N SER A 242 -11.91 21.10 -1.45
CA SER A 242 -13.19 21.24 -0.73
C SER A 242 -13.34 22.61 -0.09
N THR A 243 -14.50 23.22 -0.27
CA THR A 243 -14.93 24.40 0.51
C THR A 243 -15.72 24.03 1.75
N ALA A 244 -16.23 22.80 1.81
CA ALA A 244 -16.75 22.21 3.05
C ALA A 244 -15.59 21.66 3.88
N ASP A 245 -15.78 21.55 5.19
CA ASP A 245 -14.84 20.80 6.02
C ASP A 245 -14.82 19.34 5.58
N ASN A 246 -13.65 18.69 5.65
CA ASN A 246 -13.49 17.31 5.23
C ASN A 246 -12.34 16.63 5.98
N PHE A 247 -12.48 15.32 6.25
CA PHE A 247 -11.45 14.53 6.93
C PHE A 247 -11.07 13.31 6.10
N GLY A 248 -9.78 13.07 5.88
CA GLY A 248 -9.29 11.93 5.09
C GLY A 248 -9.15 10.65 5.92
N TYR A 249 -9.62 9.52 5.40
CA TYR A 249 -9.57 8.22 6.08
C TYR A 249 -8.62 7.24 5.41
N SER A 250 -8.77 7.07 4.09
CA SER A 250 -8.02 6.05 3.34
C SER A 250 -7.63 6.56 1.96
N ALA A 251 -6.57 5.96 1.42
CA ALA A 251 -6.12 6.19 0.07
C ALA A 251 -5.54 4.92 -0.53
N THR A 252 -5.73 4.74 -1.82
CA THR A 252 -5.23 3.60 -2.59
C THR A 252 -4.86 4.05 -4.01
N PHE A 253 -4.48 3.14 -4.88
CA PHE A 253 -4.08 3.44 -6.24
C PHE A 253 -4.50 2.35 -7.23
N ASP A 254 -4.64 2.71 -8.51
CA ASP A 254 -4.92 1.75 -9.59
C ASP A 254 -3.65 1.27 -10.31
N GLY A 255 -3.81 0.36 -11.28
CA GLY A 255 -2.70 -0.16 -12.07
C GLY A 255 -1.97 0.88 -12.94
N LYS A 256 -2.54 2.08 -13.08
CA LYS A 256 -1.93 3.24 -13.76
C LYS A 256 -1.22 4.17 -12.79
N GLY A 257 -1.26 3.89 -11.48
CA GLY A 257 -0.66 4.70 -10.42
C GLY A 257 -1.45 5.95 -10.06
N PHE A 258 -2.72 6.05 -10.51
CA PHE A 258 -3.64 7.12 -10.13
C PHE A 258 -4.03 6.97 -8.66
N LEU A 259 -4.12 8.10 -7.96
CA LEU A 259 -4.44 8.13 -6.53
C LEU A 259 -5.95 8.16 -6.35
N TYR A 260 -6.46 7.30 -5.50
CA TYR A 260 -7.83 7.31 -5.01
C TYR A 260 -7.81 7.69 -3.54
N SER A 261 -8.70 8.59 -3.12
CA SER A 261 -8.83 8.99 -1.71
C SER A 261 -10.27 8.94 -1.25
N GLY A 262 -10.46 8.50 -0.01
CA GLY A 262 -11.74 8.46 0.70
C GLY A 262 -11.71 9.39 1.90
N SER A 263 -12.73 10.23 2.01
CA SER A 263 -12.87 11.23 3.07
C SER A 263 -14.30 11.27 3.57
N SER A 264 -14.52 11.83 4.76
CA SER A 264 -15.82 12.39 5.12
C SER A 264 -15.93 13.81 4.59
N ALA A 265 -17.09 14.18 4.07
CA ALA A 265 -17.41 15.55 3.71
C ALA A 265 -18.53 16.07 4.60
N PHE A 266 -18.25 17.14 5.36
CA PHE A 266 -19.17 17.71 6.34
C PHE A 266 -20.15 18.71 5.70
N GLY A 267 -20.89 18.26 4.68
CA GLY A 267 -21.83 19.07 3.91
C GLY A 267 -21.47 19.25 2.43
N GLN A 268 -22.32 19.99 1.73
CA GLN A 268 -22.09 20.37 0.33
C GLN A 268 -20.85 21.27 0.21
N GLY A 269 -19.98 20.97 -0.76
CA GLY A 269 -18.82 21.81 -1.08
C GLY A 269 -17.51 21.03 -1.28
N TYR A 270 -17.53 19.71 -1.08
CA TYR A 270 -16.49 18.84 -1.60
C TYR A 270 -16.57 18.86 -3.14
N PRO A 271 -15.43 18.94 -3.88
CA PRO A 271 -15.49 19.03 -5.33
C PRO A 271 -16.09 17.76 -5.91
N THR A 272 -16.99 17.93 -6.87
CA THR A 272 -17.53 16.86 -7.69
C THR A 272 -17.24 17.15 -9.16
N THR A 273 -17.14 16.11 -9.97
CA THR A 273 -16.97 16.22 -11.41
C THR A 273 -18.31 16.04 -12.11
N THR A 274 -18.57 16.78 -13.18
CA THR A 274 -19.81 16.63 -13.95
C THR A 274 -19.97 15.21 -14.48
N GLY A 275 -21.11 14.60 -14.21
CA GLY A 275 -21.40 13.20 -14.56
C GLY A 275 -20.86 12.18 -13.56
N ALA A 276 -20.33 12.61 -12.42
CA ALA A 276 -20.02 11.71 -11.31
C ALA A 276 -21.29 10.99 -10.82
N PHE A 277 -21.10 9.85 -10.17
CA PHE A 277 -22.18 9.05 -9.60
C PHE A 277 -23.14 9.88 -8.75
N ASP A 278 -22.60 10.71 -7.85
CA ASP A 278 -23.35 11.67 -7.07
C ASP A 278 -22.61 13.01 -6.95
N GLU A 279 -23.27 14.07 -7.39
CA GLU A 279 -22.76 15.44 -7.31
C GLU A 279 -23.25 16.18 -6.05
N THR A 280 -24.12 15.55 -5.26
CA THR A 280 -24.81 16.14 -4.12
C THR A 280 -24.46 15.46 -2.81
N TRP A 281 -24.32 16.27 -1.76
CA TRP A 281 -24.32 15.80 -0.39
C TRP A 281 -25.78 15.55 0.03
N ASN A 282 -26.08 14.32 0.44
CA ASN A 282 -27.41 13.77 0.65
C ASN A 282 -27.92 13.91 2.08
N GLY A 283 -27.04 14.07 3.05
CA GLY A 283 -27.47 14.43 4.39
C GLY A 283 -26.60 13.92 5.52
N GLY A 284 -27.27 13.67 6.64
CA GLY A 284 -26.67 13.35 7.91
C GLY A 284 -27.27 14.14 9.06
N THR A 285 -27.14 13.56 10.26
CA THR A 285 -27.55 14.25 11.49
C THR A 285 -26.42 15.12 12.01
N GLY A 286 -25.19 14.64 11.85
CA GLY A 286 -23.99 15.32 12.31
C GLY A 286 -23.87 15.40 13.82
N ASN A 287 -22.66 15.69 14.28
CA ASN A 287 -22.40 16.08 15.66
C ASN A 287 -21.68 17.43 15.64
N GLN A 288 -22.44 18.50 15.87
CA GLN A 288 -21.98 19.90 15.78
C GLN A 288 -21.54 20.33 14.37
N ASN A 289 -21.99 19.64 13.34
CA ASN A 289 -21.83 19.98 11.93
C ASN A 289 -23.11 19.64 11.15
N ALA A 290 -23.06 19.66 9.81
CA ALA A 290 -24.22 19.41 8.96
C ALA A 290 -24.57 17.92 8.78
N GLY A 291 -23.72 17.00 9.22
CA GLY A 291 -23.74 15.59 8.83
C GLY A 291 -22.63 15.25 7.83
N THR A 292 -22.47 13.96 7.50
CA THR A 292 -21.40 13.48 6.62
C THR A 292 -21.88 12.52 5.55
N ASP A 293 -21.36 12.70 4.33
CA ASP A 293 -21.28 11.63 3.35
C ASP A 293 -19.83 11.24 3.10
N ILE A 294 -19.63 10.06 2.50
CA ILE A 294 -18.35 9.65 1.94
C ILE A 294 -18.06 10.52 0.71
N ALA A 295 -16.87 11.09 0.64
CA ALA A 295 -16.33 11.73 -0.55
C ALA A 295 -15.20 10.89 -1.13
N LEU A 296 -15.28 10.59 -2.43
CA LEU A 296 -14.34 9.76 -3.16
C LEU A 296 -13.74 10.55 -4.32
N THR A 297 -12.43 10.50 -4.47
CA THR A 297 -11.73 11.26 -5.51
C THR A 297 -10.64 10.45 -6.16
N LYS A 298 -10.58 10.50 -7.49
CA LYS A 298 -9.50 9.95 -8.29
C LYS A 298 -8.67 11.08 -8.92
N TRP A 299 -7.36 11.06 -8.66
CA TRP A 299 -6.39 12.00 -9.22
C TRP A 299 -5.51 11.30 -10.23
N ASP A 300 -5.13 12.03 -11.26
CA ASP A 300 -4.08 11.59 -12.16
C ASP A 300 -2.73 11.48 -11.41
N THR A 301 -1.76 10.80 -12.02
CA THR A 301 -0.42 10.60 -11.44
C THR A 301 0.33 11.90 -11.14
N THR A 302 -0.05 13.02 -11.75
CA THR A 302 0.59 14.33 -11.57
C THR A 302 -0.14 15.24 -10.59
N GLY A 303 -1.33 14.86 -10.11
CA GLY A 303 -2.18 15.67 -9.24
C GLY A 303 -2.69 16.96 -9.88
N SER A 304 -2.48 17.15 -11.18
CA SER A 304 -2.91 18.34 -11.90
C SER A 304 -4.35 18.21 -12.39
N PHE A 305 -4.87 16.98 -12.44
CA PHE A 305 -6.22 16.69 -12.89
C PHE A 305 -6.95 15.76 -11.92
N LEU A 306 -8.10 16.24 -11.45
CA LEU A 306 -9.15 15.43 -10.84
C LEU A 306 -9.82 14.64 -11.95
N ILE A 307 -9.54 13.33 -12.03
CA ILE A 307 -10.12 12.43 -13.04
C ILE A 307 -11.63 12.35 -12.81
N TRP A 308 -12.02 12.09 -11.56
CA TRP A 308 -13.40 12.20 -11.09
C TRP A 308 -13.43 12.46 -9.60
N SER A 309 -14.55 12.99 -9.11
CA SER A 309 -14.82 13.18 -7.70
C SER A 309 -16.33 13.12 -7.46
N THR A 310 -16.75 12.40 -6.43
CA THR A 310 -18.17 12.06 -6.16
C THR A 310 -18.44 12.03 -4.66
N TYR A 311 -19.71 12.22 -4.29
CA TYR A 311 -20.24 11.77 -3.01
C TYR A 311 -20.69 10.30 -3.09
N LEU A 312 -20.82 9.66 -1.93
CA LEU A 312 -21.45 8.37 -1.72
C LEU A 312 -22.06 8.36 -0.31
N GLY A 313 -23.39 8.33 -0.23
CA GLY A 313 -24.11 8.35 1.05
C GLY A 313 -25.60 8.54 0.85
N GLY A 314 -26.35 8.50 1.96
CA GLY A 314 -27.80 8.67 2.01
C GLY A 314 -28.22 9.80 2.95
N SER A 315 -29.36 9.63 3.62
CA SER A 315 -29.94 10.65 4.50
C SER A 315 -29.32 10.71 5.91
N GLY A 316 -28.56 9.69 6.29
CA GLY A 316 -27.82 9.57 7.55
C GLY A 316 -26.34 9.94 7.40
N ASP A 317 -25.56 9.74 8.47
CA ASP A 317 -24.12 9.99 8.42
C ASP A 317 -23.39 8.75 7.85
N ASP A 318 -22.50 8.94 6.89
CA ASP A 318 -21.76 7.88 6.19
C ASP A 318 -20.25 8.16 6.18
N LEU A 319 -19.44 7.14 6.52
CA LEU A 319 -17.97 7.27 6.63
C LEU A 319 -17.24 6.11 5.92
N PRO A 320 -16.14 6.39 5.18
CA PRO A 320 -15.28 5.36 4.65
C PRO A 320 -14.32 4.82 5.74
N HIS A 321 -13.94 3.55 5.62
CA HIS A 321 -12.93 2.91 6.47
C HIS A 321 -11.68 2.60 5.64
N SER A 322 -11.84 1.78 4.60
CA SER A 322 -10.76 1.35 3.72
C SER A 322 -11.19 1.31 2.26
N LEU A 323 -10.20 1.40 1.36
CA LEU A 323 -10.34 1.49 -0.08
C LEU A 323 -9.38 0.53 -0.77
N ILE A 324 -9.85 -0.19 -1.78
CA ILE A 324 -8.99 -0.98 -2.66
C ILE A 324 -9.48 -0.91 -4.11
N VAL A 325 -8.56 -0.97 -5.08
CA VAL A 325 -8.88 -0.96 -6.50
C VAL A 325 -8.58 -2.34 -7.10
N ASN A 326 -9.50 -2.87 -7.90
CA ASN A 326 -9.30 -4.14 -8.58
C ASN A 326 -8.55 -3.98 -9.93
N ASP A 327 -8.25 -5.11 -10.58
CA ASP A 327 -7.57 -5.14 -11.88
C ASP A 327 -8.34 -4.46 -13.04
N ALA A 328 -9.61 -4.12 -12.84
CA ALA A 328 -10.45 -3.37 -13.79
C ALA A 328 -10.45 -1.85 -13.52
N ASP A 329 -9.60 -1.37 -12.61
CA ASP A 329 -9.53 0.02 -12.11
C ASP A 329 -10.82 0.46 -11.38
N GLU A 330 -11.68 -0.47 -10.95
CA GLU A 330 -12.91 -0.20 -10.18
C GLU A 330 -12.57 -0.05 -8.70
N LEU A 331 -13.16 0.95 -8.04
CA LEU A 331 -12.90 1.23 -6.62
C LEU A 331 -13.88 0.45 -5.74
N ILE A 332 -13.35 -0.33 -4.80
CA ILE A 332 -14.11 -0.96 -3.72
C ILE A 332 -13.93 -0.13 -2.46
N VAL A 333 -15.04 0.16 -1.79
CA VAL A 333 -15.13 0.97 -0.57
C VAL A 333 -15.75 0.12 0.53
N LEU A 334 -15.06 -0.01 1.65
CA LEU A 334 -15.66 -0.40 2.92
C LEU A 334 -15.96 0.86 3.72
N GLY A 335 -17.15 0.93 4.30
CA GLY A 335 -17.54 2.02 5.18
C GLY A 335 -18.56 1.58 6.22
N THR A 336 -18.98 2.55 7.02
CA THR A 336 -20.10 2.44 7.94
C THR A 336 -21.15 3.47 7.56
N THR A 337 -22.41 3.06 7.63
CA THR A 337 -23.56 3.90 7.31
C THR A 337 -24.54 4.01 8.47
N GLY A 338 -25.09 5.20 8.67
CA GLY A 338 -26.30 5.44 9.45
C GLY A 338 -27.54 5.68 8.58
N SER A 339 -27.43 5.49 7.27
CA SER A 339 -28.42 5.83 6.25
C SER A 339 -29.32 4.63 5.93
N PRO A 340 -30.63 4.67 6.25
CA PRO A 340 -31.58 3.64 5.83
C PRO A 340 -31.81 3.57 4.31
N ASP A 341 -31.37 4.62 3.60
CA ASP A 341 -31.47 4.83 2.16
C ASP A 341 -30.09 4.96 1.49
N PHE A 342 -29.04 4.40 2.10
CA PHE A 342 -27.72 4.30 1.47
C PHE A 342 -27.86 3.67 0.07
N PRO A 343 -27.16 4.19 -0.96
CA PRO A 343 -27.31 3.71 -2.32
C PRO A 343 -27.00 2.21 -2.42
N THR A 344 -28.03 1.38 -2.63
CA THR A 344 -27.91 -0.07 -2.80
C THR A 344 -28.65 -0.53 -4.06
N GLY A 345 -28.08 -1.52 -4.75
CA GLY A 345 -28.64 -2.04 -6.01
C GLY A 345 -29.65 -3.17 -5.77
N THR A 346 -30.47 -3.50 -6.77
CA THR A 346 -31.44 -4.62 -6.68
C THR A 346 -30.79 -6.01 -6.55
N GLY A 347 -29.48 -6.10 -6.78
CA GLY A 347 -28.68 -7.33 -6.62
C GLY A 347 -27.88 -7.39 -5.32
N ALA A 348 -28.09 -6.44 -4.39
CA ALA A 348 -27.40 -6.40 -3.11
C ALA A 348 -27.66 -7.66 -2.27
N PHE A 349 -26.65 -8.13 -1.55
CA PHE A 349 -26.79 -9.21 -0.56
C PHE A 349 -27.80 -8.82 0.54
N GLN A 350 -27.65 -7.62 1.10
CA GLN A 350 -28.63 -6.97 1.97
C GLN A 350 -28.97 -5.60 1.38
N GLY A 351 -30.23 -5.44 0.96
CA GLY A 351 -30.77 -4.18 0.43
C GLY A 351 -31.54 -3.35 1.45
N ALA A 352 -31.44 -3.68 2.75
CA ALA A 352 -32.12 -2.97 3.82
C ALA A 352 -31.17 -2.80 5.00
N PHE A 353 -31.22 -1.62 5.59
CA PHE A 353 -30.50 -1.24 6.80
C PHE A 353 -31.08 -1.96 8.02
N GLY A 354 -30.24 -2.74 8.71
CA GLY A 354 -30.53 -3.41 9.98
C GLY A 354 -30.49 -2.43 11.15
N GLY A 355 -29.48 -1.56 11.16
CA GLY A 355 -29.31 -0.52 12.16
C GLY A 355 -29.03 -1.09 13.55
N GLY A 356 -29.34 -0.32 14.58
CA GLY A 356 -29.05 -0.74 15.95
C GLY A 356 -29.33 0.33 16.99
N THR A 357 -28.44 0.43 17.97
CA THR A 357 -28.64 1.33 19.11
C THR A 357 -28.06 2.72 18.81
N PRO A 358 -28.73 3.81 19.23
CA PRO A 358 -28.24 5.16 18.98
C PRO A 358 -26.81 5.36 19.51
N PHE A 359 -25.93 5.89 18.67
CA PHE A 359 -24.52 6.13 19.02
C PHE A 359 -24.02 7.47 18.47
N ILE A 360 -23.23 8.19 19.27
CA ILE A 360 -22.61 9.46 18.86
C ILE A 360 -21.10 9.36 19.12
N PRO A 361 -20.30 9.03 18.09
CA PRO A 361 -18.85 9.05 18.18
C PRO A 361 -18.31 10.43 18.59
N GLN A 362 -17.22 10.45 19.33
CA GLN A 362 -16.60 11.69 19.78
C GLN A 362 -15.52 12.15 18.81
N GLY A 363 -15.66 13.37 18.30
CA GLY A 363 -14.60 14.06 17.55
C GLY A 363 -14.58 13.82 16.03
N ILE A 364 -15.28 12.82 15.51
CA ILE A 364 -15.36 12.56 14.05
C ILE A 364 -16.61 13.16 13.37
N GLY A 365 -17.44 13.86 14.15
CA GLY A 365 -18.51 14.69 13.61
C GLY A 365 -19.77 13.95 13.16
N THR A 366 -19.96 12.69 13.55
CA THR A 366 -21.12 11.89 13.16
C THR A 366 -22.07 11.60 14.32
N SER A 367 -23.31 11.25 13.98
CA SER A 367 -24.39 10.89 14.89
C SER A 367 -25.26 9.83 14.22
N TYR A 368 -25.38 8.67 14.88
CA TYR A 368 -26.09 7.50 14.39
C TYR A 368 -27.35 7.26 15.24
N PRO A 369 -28.44 8.02 15.04
CA PRO A 369 -29.65 7.89 15.86
C PRO A 369 -30.39 6.56 15.67
N GLN A 370 -30.10 5.83 14.60
CA GLN A 370 -30.70 4.53 14.28
C GLN A 370 -29.68 3.39 14.32
N GLY A 371 -28.51 3.61 14.93
CA GLY A 371 -27.39 2.66 14.88
C GLY A 371 -26.69 2.65 13.53
N THR A 372 -25.94 1.59 13.24
CA THR A 372 -25.10 1.48 12.04
C THR A 372 -25.01 0.08 11.47
N ASP A 373 -24.79 0.00 10.16
CA ASP A 373 -24.37 -1.20 9.44
C ASP A 373 -23.06 -0.92 8.70
N MET A 374 -22.34 -1.97 8.31
CA MET A 374 -21.29 -1.82 7.29
C MET A 374 -21.90 -1.64 5.91
N VAL A 375 -21.16 -0.96 5.04
CA VAL A 375 -21.44 -0.89 3.60
C VAL A 375 -20.23 -1.32 2.81
N LEU A 376 -20.50 -2.07 1.74
CA LEU A 376 -19.56 -2.31 0.66
C LEU A 376 -20.11 -1.69 -0.61
N ALA A 377 -19.28 -0.93 -1.31
CA ALA A 377 -19.63 -0.30 -2.59
C ALA A 377 -18.52 -0.53 -3.62
N ARG A 378 -18.88 -0.75 -4.88
CA ARG A 378 -17.97 -0.88 -6.02
C ARG A 378 -18.32 0.15 -7.08
N LEU A 379 -17.43 1.10 -7.33
CA LEU A 379 -17.60 2.17 -8.31
C LEU A 379 -16.83 1.85 -9.60
N ALA A 380 -17.39 2.28 -10.73
CA ALA A 380 -16.74 2.20 -12.03
C ALA A 380 -15.43 3.00 -12.06
N ALA A 381 -14.52 2.63 -12.97
CA ALA A 381 -13.19 3.23 -13.07
C ALA A 381 -13.18 4.73 -13.40
N ASP A 382 -14.26 5.22 -14.02
CA ASP A 382 -14.55 6.61 -14.36
C ASP A 382 -15.46 7.32 -13.33
N GLY A 383 -15.93 6.62 -12.30
CA GLY A 383 -16.64 7.20 -11.16
C GLY A 383 -18.06 7.68 -11.46
N ASP A 384 -18.62 7.35 -12.62
CA ASP A 384 -19.97 7.76 -13.04
C ASP A 384 -21.08 6.81 -12.55
N GLN A 385 -20.72 5.61 -12.11
CA GLN A 385 -21.64 4.54 -11.77
C GLN A 385 -21.23 3.79 -10.50
N LEU A 386 -22.24 3.52 -9.66
CA LEU A 386 -22.18 2.52 -8.61
C LEU A 386 -22.55 1.15 -9.21
N LEU A 387 -21.55 0.30 -9.43
CA LEU A 387 -21.69 -1.00 -10.09
C LEU A 387 -22.33 -2.05 -9.17
N ALA A 388 -22.01 -2.00 -7.89
CA ALA A 388 -22.59 -2.85 -6.85
C ALA A 388 -22.52 -2.13 -5.51
N SER A 389 -23.50 -2.36 -4.64
CA SER A 389 -23.48 -1.85 -3.26
C SER A 389 -24.45 -2.63 -2.39
N THR A 390 -24.07 -2.89 -1.14
CA THR A 390 -24.84 -3.66 -0.17
C THR A 390 -24.58 -3.17 1.24
N TYR A 391 -25.58 -3.33 2.12
CA TYR A 391 -25.35 -3.38 3.56
C TYR A 391 -24.71 -4.72 3.95
N VAL A 392 -24.02 -4.75 5.08
CA VAL A 392 -23.62 -5.97 5.79
C VAL A 392 -23.80 -5.75 7.29
N GLY A 393 -24.78 -6.43 7.90
CA GLY A 393 -25.10 -6.24 9.32
C GLY A 393 -26.25 -7.12 9.83
N GLY A 394 -26.47 -7.06 11.13
CA GLY A 394 -27.55 -7.70 11.89
C GLY A 394 -28.45 -6.65 12.56
N SER A 395 -28.88 -6.94 13.78
CA SER A 395 -29.86 -6.11 14.53
C SER A 395 -29.25 -5.09 15.50
N SER A 396 -27.93 -5.04 15.61
CA SER A 396 -27.16 -4.14 16.46
C SER A 396 -26.08 -3.43 15.65
N ASN A 397 -25.32 -2.52 16.28
CA ASN A 397 -24.37 -1.71 15.54
C ASN A 397 -23.23 -2.57 14.96
N ASP A 398 -23.02 -2.44 13.66
CA ASP A 398 -21.99 -3.14 12.91
C ASP A 398 -21.02 -2.16 12.26
N GLY A 399 -19.77 -2.60 12.10
CA GLY A 399 -18.71 -1.80 11.50
C GLY A 399 -18.08 -0.77 12.43
N ILE A 400 -18.64 -0.48 13.61
CA ILE A 400 -18.10 0.50 14.57
C ILE A 400 -17.45 -0.18 15.77
N ASN A 401 -16.21 0.22 16.06
CA ASN A 401 -15.49 -0.20 17.26
C ASN A 401 -15.60 0.84 18.39
N ASN A 402 -16.66 0.77 19.18
CA ASN A 402 -16.83 1.61 20.37
C ASN A 402 -16.63 0.83 21.68
N ALA A 403 -15.98 -0.34 21.62
CA ALA A 403 -15.68 -1.14 22.80
C ALA A 403 -14.74 -0.42 23.77
N ALA A 404 -15.10 -0.42 25.05
CA ALA A 404 -14.22 0.05 26.12
C ALA A 404 -12.92 -0.77 26.13
N GLY A 405 -11.77 -0.08 26.03
CA GLY A 405 -10.45 -0.70 25.97
C GLY A 405 -9.90 -0.87 24.55
N LEU A 406 -10.77 -1.01 23.55
CA LEU A 406 -10.38 -1.12 22.14
C LEU A 406 -10.42 0.24 21.41
N HIS A 407 -11.23 1.18 21.89
CA HIS A 407 -11.27 2.57 21.44
C HIS A 407 -10.29 3.43 22.26
N PHE A 408 -9.11 3.72 21.71
CA PHE A 408 -8.02 4.43 22.43
C PHE A 408 -7.61 5.75 21.79
N ASN A 409 -7.50 5.81 20.46
CA ASN A 409 -7.19 7.02 19.72
C ASN A 409 -8.42 7.65 19.09
N TYR A 410 -8.24 8.90 18.68
CA TYR A 410 -9.18 9.59 17.82
C TYR A 410 -9.49 8.76 16.56
N ALA A 411 -10.78 8.58 16.27
CA ALA A 411 -11.31 7.85 15.12
C ALA A 411 -11.08 6.33 15.09
N ASP A 412 -10.69 5.71 16.21
CA ASP A 412 -10.59 4.23 16.29
C ASP A 412 -11.94 3.52 16.14
N ASP A 413 -13.07 4.25 16.20
CA ASP A 413 -14.39 3.73 15.85
C ASP A 413 -14.43 3.20 14.41
N MET A 414 -13.68 3.83 13.49
CA MET A 414 -13.75 3.58 12.04
C MET A 414 -12.63 2.63 11.58
N ARG A 415 -12.46 1.52 12.30
CA ARG A 415 -11.45 0.49 11.97
C ARG A 415 -12.10 -0.65 11.21
N GLY A 416 -11.52 -0.97 10.06
CA GLY A 416 -11.91 -2.08 9.22
C GLY A 416 -11.09 -2.04 7.94
N GLU A 417 -10.90 -3.21 7.34
CA GLU A 417 -10.03 -3.36 6.18
C GLU A 417 -10.77 -4.10 5.07
N VAL A 418 -10.50 -3.68 3.83
CA VAL A 418 -10.98 -4.37 2.63
C VAL A 418 -9.81 -4.75 1.76
N GLU A 419 -9.70 -6.04 1.45
CA GLU A 419 -8.64 -6.60 0.64
C GLU A 419 -9.26 -7.44 -0.50
N LEU A 420 -8.50 -7.69 -1.55
CA LEU A 420 -8.93 -8.56 -2.64
C LEU A 420 -8.23 -9.91 -2.52
N THR A 421 -9.03 -10.97 -2.58
CA THR A 421 -8.47 -12.31 -2.78
C THR A 421 -7.82 -12.42 -4.17
N PRO A 422 -6.96 -13.43 -4.43
CA PRO A 422 -6.42 -13.67 -5.77
C PRO A 422 -7.47 -13.91 -6.86
N ALA A 423 -8.71 -14.25 -6.48
CA ALA A 423 -9.84 -14.39 -7.39
C ALA A 423 -10.60 -13.07 -7.64
N GLY A 424 -10.18 -11.97 -7.00
CA GLY A 424 -10.84 -10.67 -7.02
C GLY A 424 -12.06 -10.57 -6.12
N ASN A 425 -12.39 -11.59 -5.33
CA ASN A 425 -13.46 -11.50 -4.33
C ASN A 425 -13.07 -10.54 -3.21
N ILE A 426 -14.08 -9.94 -2.58
CA ILE A 426 -13.94 -8.85 -1.62
C ILE A 426 -13.86 -9.45 -0.22
N LEU A 427 -12.71 -9.31 0.42
CA LEU A 427 -12.43 -9.78 1.77
C LEU A 427 -12.52 -8.62 2.75
N VAL A 428 -13.21 -8.81 3.87
CA VAL A 428 -13.37 -7.76 4.90
C VAL A 428 -13.02 -8.30 6.27
N ALA A 429 -12.24 -7.51 7.03
CA ALA A 429 -12.05 -7.67 8.46
C ALA A 429 -12.59 -6.43 9.21
N SER A 430 -13.42 -6.66 10.22
CA SER A 430 -14.02 -5.59 11.03
C SER A 430 -14.52 -6.13 12.38
N CYS A 431 -15.53 -5.50 12.97
CA CYS A 431 -16.22 -5.93 14.18
C CYS A 431 -17.73 -5.73 14.09
N THR A 432 -18.46 -6.39 14.99
CA THR A 432 -19.92 -6.41 15.06
C THR A 432 -20.37 -6.46 16.51
N GLN A 433 -21.50 -5.81 16.84
CA GLN A 433 -22.23 -6.02 18.09
C GLN A 433 -23.42 -6.98 17.90
N SER A 434 -23.71 -7.36 16.66
CA SER A 434 -24.86 -8.16 16.26
C SER A 434 -24.64 -9.64 16.54
N THR A 435 -25.40 -10.19 17.48
CA THR A 435 -25.44 -11.64 17.72
C THR A 435 -26.02 -12.43 16.54
N ASP A 436 -26.74 -11.74 15.65
CA ASP A 436 -27.33 -12.23 14.41
C ASP A 436 -26.60 -11.74 13.16
N PHE A 437 -25.33 -11.31 13.29
CA PHE A 437 -24.51 -10.95 12.14
C PHE A 437 -24.47 -12.09 11.09
N PRO A 438 -24.57 -11.80 9.78
CA PRO A 438 -24.63 -12.84 8.76
C PRO A 438 -23.40 -13.75 8.78
N THR A 439 -23.61 -15.04 9.02
CA THR A 439 -22.57 -16.08 8.92
C THR A 439 -23.01 -17.20 7.97
N THR A 440 -22.03 -17.98 7.51
CA THR A 440 -22.29 -19.06 6.53
C THR A 440 -22.05 -20.44 7.12
N ALA A 441 -22.80 -21.43 6.66
CA ALA A 441 -22.56 -22.82 7.04
C ALA A 441 -21.13 -23.26 6.67
N GLY A 442 -20.44 -23.92 7.60
CA GLY A 442 -19.07 -24.39 7.39
C GLY A 442 -17.98 -23.35 7.70
N ALA A 443 -18.35 -22.12 8.08
CA ALA A 443 -17.42 -21.15 8.65
C ALA A 443 -16.83 -21.66 9.98
N TYR A 444 -15.65 -21.14 10.34
CA TYR A 444 -14.97 -21.50 11.60
C TYR A 444 -15.86 -21.31 12.82
N ARG A 445 -16.60 -20.19 12.87
CA ARG A 445 -17.53 -19.87 13.94
C ARG A 445 -18.74 -19.09 13.41
N THR A 446 -19.93 -19.62 13.65
CA THR A 446 -21.21 -19.05 13.21
C THR A 446 -22.02 -18.44 14.36
N THR A 447 -21.43 -18.29 15.54
CA THR A 447 -22.09 -17.73 16.72
C THR A 447 -21.19 -16.70 17.37
N PHE A 448 -21.77 -15.56 17.70
CA PHE A 448 -21.16 -14.51 18.50
C PHE A 448 -20.62 -15.09 19.83
N SER A 449 -19.37 -14.77 20.15
CA SER A 449 -18.59 -15.40 21.22
C SER A 449 -18.91 -14.78 22.58
N GLY A 450 -19.04 -13.46 22.65
CA GLY A 450 -19.40 -12.76 23.88
C GLY A 450 -19.04 -11.28 23.88
N GLY A 451 -19.07 -10.65 25.06
CA GLY A 451 -18.72 -9.25 25.22
C GLY A 451 -19.66 -8.28 24.49
N THR A 452 -19.10 -7.12 24.12
CA THR A 452 -19.83 -6.08 23.37
C THR A 452 -19.56 -6.15 21.87
N HIS A 453 -18.41 -6.69 21.45
CA HIS A 453 -18.01 -6.80 20.05
C HIS A 453 -17.28 -8.12 19.82
N ASP A 454 -17.55 -8.78 18.71
CA ASP A 454 -16.68 -9.81 18.16
C ASP A 454 -16.04 -9.29 16.87
N ALA A 455 -14.85 -9.79 16.55
CA ALA A 455 -14.26 -9.57 15.23
C ALA A 455 -15.03 -10.39 14.19
N VAL A 456 -15.18 -9.83 13.00
CA VAL A 456 -15.75 -10.52 11.83
C VAL A 456 -14.75 -10.58 10.70
N LEU A 457 -14.79 -11.69 9.99
CA LEU A 457 -14.04 -11.92 8.76
C LEU A 457 -14.99 -12.55 7.75
N PHE A 458 -15.13 -11.93 6.58
CA PHE A 458 -16.03 -12.44 5.55
C PHE A 458 -15.53 -12.14 4.14
N GLU A 459 -15.98 -12.94 3.19
CA GLU A 459 -15.71 -12.77 1.76
C GLU A 459 -17.03 -12.67 1.00
N MET A 460 -17.11 -11.70 0.09
CA MET A 460 -18.21 -11.54 -0.84
C MET A 460 -17.76 -11.71 -2.28
N ASP A 461 -18.69 -12.10 -3.14
CA ASP A 461 -18.46 -12.06 -4.58
C ASP A 461 -18.25 -10.62 -5.08
N GLN A 462 -17.62 -10.49 -6.25
CA GLN A 462 -17.39 -9.18 -6.88
C GLN A 462 -18.68 -8.39 -7.14
N GLY A 463 -19.81 -9.09 -7.26
CA GLY A 463 -21.14 -8.48 -7.45
C GLY A 463 -21.76 -7.94 -6.16
N LEU A 464 -21.19 -8.20 -4.98
CA LEU A 464 -21.75 -7.89 -3.66
C LEU A 464 -23.16 -8.44 -3.44
N GLY A 465 -23.53 -9.50 -4.17
CA GLY A 465 -24.84 -10.15 -4.10
C GLY A 465 -24.81 -11.44 -3.29
N ASN A 466 -23.62 -12.01 -3.08
CA ASN A 466 -23.45 -13.27 -2.36
C ASN A 466 -22.35 -13.12 -1.31
N LEU A 467 -22.68 -13.53 -0.08
CA LEU A 467 -21.71 -13.78 0.99
C LEU A 467 -21.14 -15.19 0.80
N ASN A 468 -19.92 -15.30 0.27
CA ASN A 468 -19.28 -16.58 -0.05
C ASN A 468 -19.02 -17.37 1.23
N TRP A 469 -18.45 -16.70 2.23
CA TRP A 469 -18.31 -17.21 3.58
C TRP A 469 -18.20 -16.06 4.58
N SER A 470 -18.57 -16.30 5.84
CA SER A 470 -18.47 -15.31 6.93
C SER A 470 -18.36 -16.01 8.28
N THR A 471 -17.42 -15.56 9.12
CA THR A 471 -17.10 -16.12 10.43
C THR A 471 -16.87 -15.03 11.48
N PHE A 472 -17.13 -15.39 12.74
CA PHE A 472 -16.66 -14.62 13.89
C PHE A 472 -15.25 -15.06 14.34
N LEU A 473 -14.58 -14.18 15.06
CA LEU A 473 -13.44 -14.46 15.94
C LEU A 473 -13.59 -13.64 17.23
N GLY A 474 -13.53 -14.31 18.38
CA GLY A 474 -13.64 -13.64 19.68
C GLY A 474 -13.62 -14.62 20.85
N GLY A 475 -13.62 -14.06 22.05
CA GLY A 475 -13.74 -14.70 23.35
C GLY A 475 -14.98 -14.22 24.09
N THR A 476 -14.93 -14.13 25.42
CA THR A 476 -16.08 -13.73 26.24
C THR A 476 -16.21 -12.23 26.50
N ALA A 477 -15.24 -11.42 26.08
CA ALA A 477 -15.24 -9.97 26.17
C ALA A 477 -15.14 -9.34 24.75
N ALA A 478 -14.78 -8.06 24.65
CA ALA A 478 -14.76 -7.37 23.36
C ALA A 478 -13.50 -7.70 22.55
N ASP A 479 -13.69 -8.00 21.27
CA ASP A 479 -12.67 -8.33 20.28
C ASP A 479 -12.98 -7.64 18.96
N ALA A 480 -11.96 -7.15 18.25
CA ALA A 480 -12.15 -6.49 16.96
C ALA A 480 -10.94 -6.69 16.05
N ALA A 481 -11.19 -6.97 14.76
CA ALA A 481 -10.16 -7.03 13.73
C ALA A 481 -10.11 -5.69 12.98
N TYR A 482 -8.89 -5.21 12.71
CA TYR A 482 -8.68 -3.89 12.08
C TYR A 482 -8.00 -3.97 10.73
N SER A 483 -7.30 -5.09 10.45
CA SER A 483 -6.51 -5.27 9.24
C SER A 483 -6.45 -6.74 8.85
N VAL A 484 -6.44 -6.99 7.54
CA VAL A 484 -6.30 -8.31 6.94
C VAL A 484 -5.36 -8.27 5.75
N GLU A 485 -4.56 -9.32 5.59
CA GLU A 485 -3.67 -9.54 4.44
C GLU A 485 -3.79 -10.99 3.95
N VAL A 486 -3.46 -11.23 2.68
CA VAL A 486 -3.54 -12.57 2.06
C VAL A 486 -2.13 -13.07 1.75
N ASP A 487 -1.74 -14.21 2.32
CA ASP A 487 -0.42 -14.81 2.04
C ASP A 487 -0.37 -15.48 0.66
N ALA A 488 0.83 -15.83 0.18
CA ALA A 488 1.00 -16.43 -1.13
C ALA A 488 0.30 -17.80 -1.29
N SER A 489 -0.10 -18.44 -0.18
CA SER A 489 -0.89 -19.68 -0.17
C SER A 489 -2.40 -19.42 -0.10
N GLY A 490 -2.83 -18.16 -0.05
CA GLY A 490 -4.22 -17.75 0.07
C GLY A 490 -4.76 -17.76 1.50
N ASN A 491 -3.93 -18.00 2.52
CA ASN A 491 -4.37 -17.89 3.91
C ASN A 491 -4.53 -16.42 4.31
N LEU A 492 -5.38 -16.18 5.30
CA LEU A 492 -5.83 -14.85 5.68
C LEU A 492 -5.21 -14.50 7.03
N LEU A 493 -4.41 -13.44 7.08
CA LEU A 493 -3.72 -12.98 8.27
C LEU A 493 -4.45 -11.75 8.80
N LEU A 494 -4.88 -11.81 10.05
CA LEU A 494 -5.67 -10.77 10.71
C LEU A 494 -4.89 -10.18 11.87
N ALA A 495 -5.06 -8.88 12.09
CA ALA A 495 -4.58 -8.19 13.27
C ALA A 495 -5.68 -7.34 13.90
N GLY A 496 -5.61 -7.21 15.22
CA GLY A 496 -6.60 -6.43 15.97
C GLY A 496 -6.26 -6.32 17.45
N GLY A 497 -7.29 -6.01 18.24
CA GLY A 497 -7.21 -5.94 19.69
C GLY A 497 -8.28 -6.76 20.38
N SER A 498 -7.98 -7.16 21.61
CA SER A 498 -8.80 -8.03 22.43
C SER A 498 -8.78 -7.57 23.87
N THR A 499 -9.94 -7.62 24.52
CA THR A 499 -10.10 -7.53 25.97
C THR A 499 -10.46 -8.90 26.58
N SER A 500 -10.58 -9.91 25.74
CA SER A 500 -10.93 -11.28 26.10
C SER A 500 -9.75 -12.01 26.70
N THR A 501 -9.99 -12.81 27.74
CA THR A 501 -8.96 -13.65 28.40
C THR A 501 -8.89 -15.07 27.82
N ASP A 502 -9.76 -15.36 26.86
CA ASP A 502 -10.10 -16.69 26.36
C ASP A 502 -10.24 -16.73 24.83
N LEU A 503 -9.52 -15.87 24.10
CA LEU A 503 -9.35 -16.04 22.66
C LEU A 503 -8.81 -17.44 22.37
N PRO A 504 -9.19 -18.05 21.23
CA PRO A 504 -8.58 -19.29 20.79
C PRO A 504 -7.09 -19.03 20.55
N THR A 505 -6.19 -19.74 21.25
CA THR A 505 -4.73 -19.64 21.04
C THR A 505 -4.17 -20.95 20.50
N SER A 506 -3.11 -20.85 19.70
CA SER A 506 -2.45 -22.00 19.10
C SER A 506 -1.24 -22.46 19.92
N PRO A 507 -0.81 -23.74 19.83
CA PRO A 507 0.38 -24.21 20.53
C PRO A 507 1.67 -23.45 20.19
N THR A 508 1.72 -22.82 19.02
CA THR A 508 2.82 -21.99 18.51
C THR A 508 2.60 -20.49 18.75
N ALA A 509 1.63 -20.11 19.58
CA ALA A 509 1.36 -18.71 19.91
C ALA A 509 2.61 -18.04 20.51
N ALA A 510 2.87 -16.80 20.11
CA ALA A 510 3.89 -15.96 20.72
C ALA A 510 3.56 -15.68 22.20
N MET A 511 2.29 -15.44 22.49
CA MET A 511 1.74 -15.38 23.84
C MET A 511 0.41 -16.11 23.89
N ALA A 512 0.32 -17.11 24.77
CA ALA A 512 -0.84 -18.01 24.85
C ALA A 512 -1.98 -17.47 25.72
N SER A 513 -1.81 -16.31 26.35
CA SER A 513 -2.78 -15.73 27.29
C SER A 513 -2.79 -14.22 27.20
N TYR A 514 -3.92 -13.63 27.57
CA TYR A 514 -4.05 -12.20 27.82
C TYR A 514 -3.08 -11.76 28.93
N GLN A 515 -2.29 -10.73 28.69
CA GLN A 515 -1.22 -10.23 29.53
C GLN A 515 -1.69 -9.14 30.50
N GLY A 516 -2.80 -8.45 30.21
CA GLY A 516 -3.42 -7.50 31.12
C GLY A 516 -3.72 -6.15 30.46
N GLY A 517 -3.73 -5.09 31.26
CA GLY A 517 -4.07 -3.76 30.77
C GLY A 517 -5.53 -3.61 30.34
N THR A 518 -5.79 -2.60 29.50
CA THR A 518 -7.14 -2.34 28.96
C THR A 518 -7.43 -3.11 27.68
N ALA A 519 -6.39 -3.55 26.96
CA ALA A 519 -6.47 -4.41 25.78
C ALA A 519 -5.07 -4.98 25.46
N ASP A 520 -5.05 -6.15 24.82
CA ASP A 520 -3.89 -6.74 24.18
C ASP A 520 -4.11 -6.82 22.66
N GLY A 521 -3.02 -6.73 21.90
CA GLY A 521 -3.05 -7.05 20.48
C GLY A 521 -3.25 -8.54 20.26
N PHE A 522 -3.84 -8.91 19.14
CA PHE A 522 -3.81 -10.29 18.65
C PHE A 522 -3.43 -10.36 17.18
N ALA A 523 -2.92 -11.51 16.78
CA ALA A 523 -2.77 -11.89 15.38
C ALA A 523 -3.37 -13.29 15.17
N ALA A 524 -4.11 -13.46 14.08
CA ALA A 524 -4.80 -14.70 13.73
C ALA A 524 -4.54 -15.06 12.26
N LYS A 525 -4.53 -16.36 11.96
CA LYS A 525 -4.38 -16.90 10.62
C LYS A 525 -5.55 -17.84 10.33
N PHE A 526 -6.31 -17.56 9.28
CA PHE A 526 -7.35 -18.44 8.77
C PHE A 526 -6.92 -19.08 7.46
N ASN A 527 -7.49 -20.25 7.15
CA ASN A 527 -7.42 -20.77 5.79
C ASN A 527 -8.24 -19.89 4.83
N ALA A 528 -8.00 -20.04 3.53
CA ALA A 528 -8.55 -19.19 2.47
C ALA A 528 -10.08 -19.06 2.45
N ASN A 529 -10.82 -20.05 2.97
CA ASN A 529 -12.28 -20.08 2.95
C ASN A 529 -12.92 -19.79 4.32
N GLY A 530 -12.13 -19.30 5.29
CA GLY A 530 -12.60 -18.95 6.62
C GLY A 530 -13.16 -20.11 7.45
N SER A 531 -12.93 -21.37 7.06
CA SER A 531 -13.48 -22.54 7.74
C SER A 531 -12.63 -23.02 8.93
N ALA A 532 -11.38 -22.57 9.02
CA ALA A 532 -10.45 -23.01 10.07
C ALA A 532 -9.50 -21.89 10.50
N LEU A 533 -9.41 -21.68 11.82
CA LEU A 533 -8.35 -20.91 12.44
C LEU A 533 -7.09 -21.78 12.54
N LEU A 534 -6.06 -21.42 11.76
CA LEU A 534 -4.80 -22.13 11.65
C LEU A 534 -3.80 -21.73 12.73
N ALA A 535 -3.78 -20.44 13.07
CA ALA A 535 -2.95 -19.89 14.13
C ALA A 535 -3.65 -18.73 14.82
N CYS A 536 -3.40 -18.51 16.11
CA CYS A 536 -3.81 -17.30 16.82
C CYS A 536 -2.94 -17.10 18.06
N THR A 537 -2.59 -15.85 18.34
CA THR A 537 -1.75 -15.44 19.45
C THR A 537 -2.19 -14.10 20.01
N TYR A 538 -2.04 -13.95 21.33
CA TYR A 538 -1.96 -12.63 21.95
C TYR A 538 -0.58 -12.01 21.71
N TYR A 539 -0.50 -10.70 21.89
CA TYR A 539 0.74 -9.96 22.04
C TYR A 539 0.47 -8.65 22.80
N GLY A 540 1.00 -8.56 24.02
CA GLY A 540 0.76 -7.40 24.87
C GLY A 540 1.46 -7.49 26.21
N SER A 541 1.03 -6.66 27.15
CA SER A 541 1.66 -6.44 28.45
C SER A 541 0.61 -6.18 29.53
N THR A 542 1.02 -5.73 30.71
CA THR A 542 0.07 -5.29 31.74
C THR A 542 -0.48 -3.88 31.51
N ALA A 543 -0.14 -3.24 30.38
CA ALA A 543 -0.63 -1.95 29.94
C ALA A 543 -1.47 -2.10 28.65
N TYR A 544 -1.90 -0.98 28.07
CA TYR A 544 -2.62 -0.98 26.80
C TYR A 544 -1.72 -1.40 25.63
N ASP A 545 -2.14 -2.38 24.84
CA ASP A 545 -1.43 -2.86 23.65
C ASP A 545 -2.45 -3.26 22.56
N GLN A 546 -2.27 -2.81 21.32
CA GLN A 546 -3.11 -3.24 20.18
C GLN A 546 -2.31 -3.23 18.88
N PHE A 547 -2.69 -4.06 17.91
CA PHE A 547 -2.19 -3.99 16.53
C PHE A 547 -3.24 -3.43 15.60
N TYR A 548 -2.87 -2.43 14.79
CA TYR A 548 -3.76 -1.79 13.82
C TYR A 548 -3.56 -2.26 12.39
N PHE A 549 -2.35 -2.72 12.05
CA PHE A 549 -2.02 -3.15 10.71
C PHE A 549 -1.28 -4.48 10.75
N VAL A 550 -1.59 -5.33 9.78
CA VAL A 550 -0.77 -6.47 9.39
C VAL A 550 -0.20 -6.22 7.99
N GLY A 551 1.03 -6.67 7.75
CA GLY A 551 1.68 -6.65 6.45
C GLY A 551 2.54 -7.90 6.28
N LEU A 552 2.80 -8.33 5.05
CA LEU A 552 3.56 -9.53 4.74
C LEU A 552 4.79 -9.20 3.89
N ASP A 553 5.98 -9.70 4.27
CA ASP A 553 7.14 -9.63 3.38
C ASP A 553 7.07 -10.67 2.24
N HIS A 554 7.99 -10.61 1.28
CA HIS A 554 8.02 -11.55 0.14
C HIS A 554 8.28 -13.02 0.52
N ALA A 555 8.69 -13.29 1.76
CA ALA A 555 8.80 -14.64 2.30
C ALA A 555 7.60 -14.98 3.20
N ASP A 556 6.50 -14.24 3.04
CA ASP A 556 5.27 -14.24 3.81
C ASP A 556 5.45 -13.99 5.31
N ASN A 557 6.59 -13.51 5.81
CA ASN A 557 6.70 -13.25 7.25
C ASN A 557 5.77 -12.10 7.66
N VAL A 558 5.18 -12.24 8.83
CA VAL A 558 4.13 -11.34 9.33
C VAL A 558 4.75 -10.15 10.05
N TYR A 559 4.35 -8.95 9.65
CA TYR A 559 4.67 -7.70 10.32
C TYR A 559 3.40 -7.12 10.92
N LEU A 560 3.47 -6.76 12.18
CA LEU A 560 2.36 -6.18 12.94
C LEU A 560 2.77 -4.81 13.42
N PHE A 561 1.98 -3.80 13.08
CA PHE A 561 2.19 -2.43 13.55
C PHE A 561 1.02 -1.99 14.43
N GLY A 562 1.34 -1.33 15.53
CA GLY A 562 0.34 -0.96 16.52
C GLY A 562 0.86 0.03 17.53
N GLN A 563 0.19 0.05 18.68
CA GLN A 563 0.50 0.95 19.77
C GLN A 563 0.56 0.21 21.09
N THR A 564 1.40 0.72 21.97
CA THR A 564 1.67 0.21 23.30
C THR A 564 1.80 1.35 24.29
N SER A 565 1.28 1.16 25.51
CA SER A 565 1.60 1.96 26.69
C SER A 565 2.48 1.17 27.68
N ALA A 566 3.06 0.05 27.23
CA ALA A 566 3.92 -0.78 28.05
C ALA A 566 5.13 0.03 28.55
N PRO A 567 5.56 -0.18 29.81
CA PRO A 567 6.78 0.41 30.28
C PRO A 567 7.98 -0.09 29.46
N SER A 568 8.97 0.78 29.31
CA SER A 568 10.19 0.57 28.55
C SER A 568 10.71 -0.88 28.54
N GLY A 569 10.79 -1.48 27.35
CA GLY A 569 11.51 -2.73 27.10
C GLY A 569 10.68 -4.02 27.24
N VAL A 570 9.44 -3.96 27.75
CA VAL A 570 8.61 -5.16 27.99
C VAL A 570 8.29 -5.93 26.70
N LEU A 571 8.04 -5.23 25.60
CA LEU A 571 7.70 -5.82 24.30
C LEU A 571 8.87 -5.87 23.32
N ILE A 572 10.09 -5.55 23.78
CA ILE A 572 11.28 -5.52 22.93
C ILE A 572 11.95 -6.90 22.94
N SER A 573 11.84 -7.61 21.83
CA SER A 573 12.49 -8.90 21.62
C SER A 573 13.41 -8.85 20.39
N ALA A 574 14.66 -9.28 20.55
CA ALA A 574 15.66 -9.36 19.47
C ALA A 574 15.88 -8.08 18.63
N ALA A 575 15.50 -6.90 19.14
CA ALA A 575 15.64 -5.62 18.44
C ALA A 575 16.84 -4.82 18.94
N GLY A 576 17.65 -4.30 18.01
CA GLY A 576 18.80 -3.43 18.30
C GLY A 576 18.49 -1.93 18.34
N TYR A 577 17.29 -1.53 17.93
CA TYR A 577 16.81 -0.15 17.93
C TYR A 577 15.43 -0.10 18.58
N PHE A 578 15.30 0.76 19.59
CA PHE A 578 14.05 1.05 20.29
C PHE A 578 14.17 2.38 21.04
N GLN A 579 13.04 2.96 21.43
CA GLN A 579 12.99 4.12 22.31
C GLN A 579 12.08 3.81 23.51
N ASN A 580 12.62 3.96 24.72
CA ASN A 580 12.00 3.57 25.99
C ASN A 580 10.64 4.23 26.29
N THR A 581 10.32 5.33 25.60
CA THR A 581 9.08 6.10 25.76
C THR A 581 8.27 6.15 24.46
N GLY A 582 8.63 5.33 23.47
CA GLY A 582 7.87 5.21 22.23
C GLY A 582 6.58 4.45 22.48
N GLY A 583 5.46 5.00 22.00
CA GLY A 583 4.16 4.33 22.07
C GLY A 583 3.85 3.47 20.85
N GLN A 584 4.71 3.46 19.82
CA GLN A 584 4.50 2.66 18.61
C GLN A 584 5.22 1.33 18.71
N LEU A 585 4.54 0.26 18.27
CA LEU A 585 5.03 -1.10 18.31
C LEU A 585 5.11 -1.66 16.89
N LEU A 586 6.27 -2.23 16.55
CA LEU A 586 6.47 -3.03 15.34
C LEU A 586 6.96 -4.42 15.75
N THR A 587 6.23 -5.45 15.36
CA THR A 587 6.54 -6.85 15.67
C THR A 587 6.68 -7.64 14.37
N LYS A 588 7.66 -8.54 14.31
CA LYS A 588 7.80 -9.51 13.22
C LYS A 588 7.57 -10.91 13.76
N LEU A 589 6.66 -11.66 13.16
CA LEU A 589 6.40 -13.08 13.43
C LEU A 589 6.71 -13.91 12.17
N SER A 590 7.04 -15.18 12.36
CA SER A 590 6.99 -16.15 11.27
C SER A 590 5.54 -16.49 10.92
N ASN A 591 5.26 -16.76 9.65
CA ASN A 591 3.92 -17.10 9.14
C ASN A 591 3.56 -18.59 9.26
#